data_AF-A0A944N5Q7-F1
#
_entry.id   AF-A0A944N5Q7-F1
#
_cell.length_a   1.000
_cell.length_b   1.000
_cell.length_c   1.000
_cell.angle_alpha   90.00
_cell.angle_beta   90.00
_cell.angle_gamma   90.00
#
_symmetry.space_group_name_H-M   'P 1'
#
loop_
_entity.id
_entity.type
_entity.pdbx_description
1 polymer ?
#
loop_
_entity_poly.entity_id
_entity_poly.type
_entity_poly.pdbx_seq_one_letter_code
_entity_poly.pdbx_strand_id
1 'polypeptide(L)'
;MACDVGNSKQSVFNKKRVNDPTSTSSSPSETAVKAIGKRTFATLRTVHGNIMFKFYPNEAPNTVHRFIQLTESGFYNGVVFHRVIPNFVIQGGDPTGTGRGGSGKKLKAEFNSQIHIKGTVAMARSQSVDSADSQFYIALNTLPHLDGKYTIFGQVTEGWEVLDKISKGDKIISATIEHRK
;
A
#
# COMPACT_ATOMS: atom_id res chain seq x y z
N MET A 1 -10.05 -19.38 69.49
CA MET A 1 -10.58 -18.31 68.61
C MET A 1 -9.43 -17.74 67.79
N ALA A 2 -9.55 -17.83 66.46
CA ALA A 2 -8.82 -17.13 65.41
C ALA A 2 -7.28 -17.02 65.49
N CYS A 3 -6.59 -17.83 64.69
CA CYS A 3 -5.31 -17.47 64.08
C CYS A 3 -5.53 -17.36 62.57
N ASP A 4 -5.19 -16.22 61.98
CA ASP A 4 -5.02 -16.07 60.53
C ASP A 4 -3.78 -15.19 60.25
N VAL A 5 -3.28 -15.35 59.03
CA VAL A 5 -2.17 -14.69 58.32
C VAL A 5 -0.79 -15.24 58.70
N GLY A 6 -0.03 -15.97 57.87
CA GLY A 6 -0.08 -16.19 56.43
C GLY A 6 1.32 -15.95 55.87
N ASN A 7 1.99 -16.97 55.32
CA ASN A 7 3.08 -16.74 54.37
C ASN A 7 3.40 -17.97 53.51
N SER A 8 3.47 -17.72 52.19
CA SER A 8 4.35 -18.30 51.17
C SER A 8 4.54 -19.82 51.11
N LYS A 9 4.28 -20.42 49.94
CA LYS A 9 5.33 -20.81 48.97
C LYS A 9 4.77 -21.61 47.79
N GLN A 10 5.18 -21.17 46.60
CA GLN A 10 5.71 -21.94 45.47
C GLN A 10 5.03 -23.24 45.00
N SER A 11 4.62 -23.14 43.73
CA SER A 11 5.20 -23.92 42.61
C SER A 11 4.57 -25.28 42.24
N VAL A 12 4.71 -25.53 40.93
CA VAL A 12 4.78 -26.80 40.19
C VAL A 12 3.50 -27.62 39.93
N PHE A 13 3.06 -27.47 38.67
CA PHE A 13 2.98 -28.54 37.66
C PHE A 13 1.69 -29.39 37.51
N ASN A 14 1.18 -29.28 36.27
CA ASN A 14 0.79 -30.37 35.36
C ASN A 14 -0.66 -30.90 35.44
N LYS A 15 -1.48 -30.59 34.42
CA LYS A 15 -1.67 -31.48 33.25
C LYS A 15 -2.78 -31.01 32.30
N LYS A 16 -2.45 -31.16 31.00
CA LYS A 16 -3.30 -31.58 29.86
C LYS A 16 -4.22 -30.55 29.19
N ARG A 17 -3.69 -30.09 28.03
CA ARG A 17 -4.31 -29.98 26.70
C ARG A 17 -5.85 -29.93 26.66
N VAL A 18 -6.35 -28.77 26.25
CA VAL A 18 -7.55 -28.66 25.43
C VAL A 18 -7.10 -28.07 24.10
N ASN A 19 -7.37 -28.78 23.00
CA ASN A 19 -7.21 -28.27 21.66
C ASN A 19 -8.27 -27.19 21.44
N ASP A 20 -7.85 -26.00 20.99
CA ASP A 20 -8.77 -25.03 20.42
C ASP A 20 -8.12 -24.39 19.18
N PRO A 21 -8.54 -24.74 17.96
CA PRO A 21 -8.05 -24.11 16.75
C PRO A 21 -9.02 -23.00 16.35
N THR A 22 -8.89 -21.79 16.90
CA THR A 22 -9.48 -20.60 16.27
C THR A 22 -9.00 -19.30 16.93
N SER A 23 -8.16 -18.56 16.21
CA SER A 23 -8.08 -17.10 16.33
C SER A 23 -7.85 -16.48 14.96
N THR A 24 -8.74 -16.84 14.02
CA THR A 24 -8.89 -16.14 12.75
C THR A 24 -9.67 -14.86 13.00
N SER A 25 -8.99 -13.74 13.21
CA SER A 25 -9.62 -12.42 13.09
C SER A 25 -9.68 -12.01 11.62
N SER A 26 -10.41 -12.75 10.80
CA SER A 26 -10.67 -12.37 9.41
C SER A 26 -11.81 -11.37 9.39
N SER A 27 -11.46 -10.10 9.21
CA SER A 27 -12.44 -9.08 8.80
C SER A 27 -13.07 -9.50 7.45
N PRO A 28 -14.32 -9.11 7.14
CA PRO A 28 -15.05 -9.55 5.95
C PRO A 28 -14.45 -9.13 4.58
N SER A 29 -13.27 -8.52 4.52
CA SER A 29 -12.73 -7.81 3.35
C SER A 29 -11.63 -8.55 2.57
N GLU A 30 -10.97 -9.56 3.13
CA GLU A 30 -9.73 -10.09 2.54
C GLU A 30 -9.97 -10.97 1.30
N THR A 31 -11.04 -11.79 1.32
CA THR A 31 -11.38 -12.70 0.21
C THR A 31 -11.93 -11.96 -1.01
N ALA A 32 -12.72 -10.91 -0.80
CA ALA A 32 -13.28 -10.09 -1.88
C ALA A 32 -12.18 -9.31 -2.61
N VAL A 33 -11.21 -8.75 -1.88
CA VAL A 33 -10.09 -7.99 -2.45
C VAL A 33 -9.14 -8.92 -3.24
N LYS A 34 -8.90 -10.14 -2.76
CA LYS A 34 -8.09 -11.14 -3.50
C LYS A 34 -8.72 -11.56 -4.84
N ALA A 35 -10.05 -11.69 -4.89
CA ALA A 35 -10.76 -12.01 -6.14
C ALA A 35 -10.73 -10.86 -7.14
N ILE A 36 -10.77 -9.60 -6.67
CA ILE A 36 -10.68 -8.39 -7.50
C ILE A 36 -9.29 -8.28 -8.16
N GLY A 37 -8.20 -8.46 -7.41
CA GLY A 37 -6.89 -8.01 -7.88
C GLY A 37 -6.21 -8.80 -9.01
N LYS A 38 -6.70 -9.99 -9.42
CA LYS A 38 -6.10 -10.71 -10.57
C LYS A 38 -6.41 -10.10 -11.94
N ARG A 39 -7.53 -9.38 -12.07
CA ARG A 39 -8.01 -8.82 -13.34
C ARG A 39 -8.24 -7.32 -13.28
N THR A 40 -7.86 -6.71 -12.17
CA THR A 40 -8.11 -5.29 -11.90
C THR A 40 -6.82 -4.51 -12.09
N PHE A 41 -6.94 -3.43 -12.84
CA PHE A 41 -5.86 -2.51 -13.16
C PHE A 41 -6.28 -1.10 -12.74
N ALA A 42 -5.29 -0.27 -12.40
CA ALA A 42 -5.49 1.16 -12.31
C ALA A 42 -4.86 1.83 -13.52
N THR A 43 -5.61 2.75 -14.12
CA THR A 43 -5.16 3.61 -15.21
C THR A 43 -5.08 5.05 -14.70
N LEU A 44 -3.88 5.62 -14.75
CA LEU A 44 -3.62 7.04 -14.50
C LEU A 44 -3.52 7.75 -15.85
N ARG A 45 -4.50 8.59 -16.16
CA ARG A 45 -4.45 9.46 -17.33
C ARG A 45 -3.66 10.72 -16.98
N THR A 46 -2.61 11.00 -17.74
CA THR A 46 -1.74 12.18 -17.56
C THR A 46 -1.73 13.03 -18.81
N VAL A 47 -1.06 14.18 -18.76
CA VAL A 47 -0.82 15.03 -19.94
C VAL A 47 0.10 14.38 -20.98
N HIS A 48 0.85 13.34 -20.61
CA HIS A 48 1.80 12.64 -21.48
C HIS A 48 1.31 11.30 -22.00
N GLY A 49 0.11 10.86 -21.59
CA GLY A 49 -0.47 9.57 -21.91
C GLY A 49 -0.99 8.82 -20.68
N ASN A 50 -1.38 7.58 -20.88
CA ASN A 50 -1.90 6.72 -19.83
C ASN A 50 -0.78 5.85 -19.24
N ILE A 51 -0.75 5.75 -17.91
CA ILE A 51 0.07 4.79 -17.18
C ILE A 51 -0.89 3.77 -16.58
N MET A 52 -0.73 2.50 -16.90
CA MET A 52 -1.57 1.45 -16.35
C MET A 52 -0.74 0.44 -15.57
N PHE A 53 -1.22 0.04 -14.40
CA PHE A 53 -0.54 -0.93 -13.55
C PHE A 53 -1.50 -1.96 -12.96
N LYS A 54 -0.98 -3.17 -12.74
CA LYS A 54 -1.67 -4.26 -12.03
C LYS A 54 -1.44 -4.16 -10.52
N PHE A 55 -2.36 -4.74 -9.75
CA PHE A 55 -2.26 -4.82 -8.29
C PHE A 55 -1.66 -6.14 -7.78
N TYR A 56 -1.14 -6.10 -6.56
CA TYR A 56 -0.65 -7.24 -5.77
C TYR A 56 -1.52 -7.46 -4.53
N PRO A 57 -2.75 -8.00 -4.70
CA PRO A 57 -3.73 -8.12 -3.61
C PRO A 57 -3.37 -9.20 -2.58
N ASN A 58 -2.47 -10.14 -2.90
CA ASN A 58 -2.04 -11.16 -1.94
C ASN A 58 -0.95 -10.63 -1.02
N GLU A 59 -0.18 -9.66 -1.52
CA GLU A 59 1.00 -9.09 -0.91
C GLU A 59 0.66 -7.84 -0.07
N ALA A 60 -0.31 -7.04 -0.53
CA ALA A 60 -0.74 -5.81 0.15
C ALA A 60 -2.27 -5.58 0.05
N PRO A 61 -3.10 -6.48 0.61
CA PRO A 61 -4.56 -6.44 0.45
C PRO A 61 -5.19 -5.13 0.93
N ASN A 62 -4.79 -4.60 2.10
CA ASN A 62 -5.38 -3.38 2.64
C ASN A 62 -4.98 -2.14 1.83
N THR A 63 -3.74 -2.11 1.36
CA THR A 63 -3.22 -1.04 0.50
C THR A 63 -3.93 -1.01 -0.84
N VAL A 64 -4.07 -2.18 -1.49
CA VAL A 64 -4.80 -2.30 -2.76
C VAL A 64 -6.26 -1.85 -2.58
N HIS A 65 -6.93 -2.34 -1.53
CA HIS A 65 -8.30 -1.94 -1.24
C HIS A 65 -8.44 -0.42 -1.05
N ARG A 66 -7.54 0.19 -0.26
CA ARG A 66 -7.56 1.64 -0.02
C ARG A 66 -7.30 2.44 -1.30
N PHE A 67 -6.36 1.99 -2.13
CA PHE A 67 -6.06 2.66 -3.39
C PHE A 67 -7.26 2.64 -4.34
N ILE A 68 -7.93 1.49 -4.47
CA ILE A 68 -9.15 1.34 -5.26
C ILE A 68 -10.24 2.28 -4.75
N GLN A 69 -10.52 2.28 -3.45
CA GLN A 69 -11.51 3.17 -2.84
C GLN A 69 -11.26 4.66 -3.14
N LEU A 70 -10.01 5.10 -3.00
CA LEU A 70 -9.63 6.49 -3.28
C LEU A 70 -9.76 6.81 -4.78
N THR A 71 -9.42 5.87 -5.64
CA THR A 71 -9.54 6.04 -7.09
C THR A 71 -11.00 6.15 -7.51
N GLU A 72 -11.86 5.25 -7.02
CA GLU A 72 -13.30 5.26 -7.30
C GLU A 72 -14.00 6.50 -6.75
N SER A 73 -13.52 7.07 -5.64
CA SER A 73 -14.02 8.35 -5.13
C SER A 73 -13.48 9.57 -5.88
N GLY A 74 -12.67 9.39 -6.93
CA GLY A 74 -12.05 10.46 -7.69
C GLY A 74 -10.95 11.22 -6.96
N PHE A 75 -10.42 10.70 -5.84
CA PHE A 75 -9.45 11.39 -4.98
C PHE A 75 -8.18 11.81 -5.71
N TYR A 76 -7.72 10.98 -6.65
CA TYR A 76 -6.49 11.25 -7.41
C TYR A 76 -6.70 12.17 -8.61
N ASN A 77 -7.93 12.57 -8.92
CA ASN A 77 -8.22 13.44 -10.07
C ASN A 77 -7.70 14.85 -9.81
N GLY A 78 -6.87 15.34 -10.72
CA GLY A 78 -6.19 16.64 -10.61
C GLY A 78 -4.98 16.67 -9.69
N VAL A 79 -4.65 15.55 -9.02
CA VAL A 79 -3.49 15.45 -8.13
C VAL A 79 -2.19 15.51 -8.93
N VAL A 80 -1.20 16.22 -8.40
CA VAL A 80 0.09 16.41 -9.08
C VAL A 80 1.14 15.37 -8.66
N PHE A 81 2.06 15.07 -9.57
CA PHE A 81 3.35 14.48 -9.23
C PHE A 81 4.25 15.57 -8.61
N HIS A 82 4.15 15.74 -7.29
CA HIS A 82 4.85 16.82 -6.57
C HIS A 82 6.35 16.55 -6.40
N ARG A 83 6.79 15.30 -6.54
CA ARG A 83 8.20 14.92 -6.45
C ARG A 83 8.56 13.97 -7.57
N VAL A 84 9.43 14.43 -8.46
CA VAL A 84 9.99 13.67 -9.58
C VAL A 84 11.50 13.74 -9.47
N ILE A 85 12.16 12.58 -9.36
CA ILE A 85 13.61 12.47 -9.34
C ILE A 85 14.01 11.52 -10.47
N PRO A 86 14.71 12.02 -11.52
CA PRO A 86 15.19 11.21 -12.62
C PRO A 86 15.97 10.00 -12.13
N ASN A 87 15.79 8.84 -12.79
CA ASN A 87 16.40 7.56 -12.43
C ASN A 87 16.08 7.03 -11.01
N PHE A 88 15.13 7.65 -10.31
CA PHE A 88 14.69 7.23 -8.99
C PHE A 88 13.19 6.96 -8.98
N VAL A 89 12.35 7.97 -8.75
CA VAL A 89 10.90 7.78 -8.62
C VAL A 89 10.12 8.99 -9.13
N ILE A 90 8.90 8.74 -9.58
CA ILE A 90 7.82 9.75 -9.65
C ILE A 90 6.85 9.50 -8.51
N GLN A 91 6.57 10.52 -7.71
CA GLN A 91 5.74 10.45 -6.51
C GLN A 91 4.57 11.43 -6.61
N GLY A 92 3.37 10.90 -6.34
CA GLY A 92 2.10 11.61 -6.38
C GLY A 92 1.18 11.19 -5.22
N GLY A 93 -0.12 11.46 -5.35
CA GLY A 93 -1.12 11.07 -4.36
C GLY A 93 -1.27 12.01 -3.15
N ASP A 94 -0.69 13.21 -3.22
CA ASP A 94 -0.95 14.29 -2.26
C ASP A 94 -1.93 15.31 -2.87
N PRO A 95 -3.18 15.43 -2.35
CA PRO A 95 -4.17 16.36 -2.89
C PRO A 95 -3.76 17.84 -2.76
N THR A 96 -2.87 18.17 -1.83
CA THR A 96 -2.34 19.53 -1.66
C THR A 96 -1.17 19.81 -2.61
N GLY A 97 -0.54 18.78 -3.18
CA GLY A 97 0.68 18.90 -3.99
C GLY A 97 1.93 19.35 -3.23
N THR A 98 1.89 19.42 -1.89
CA THR A 98 3.01 19.93 -1.07
C THR A 98 4.01 18.85 -0.64
N GLY A 99 3.62 17.58 -0.76
CA GLY A 99 4.31 16.42 -0.20
C GLY A 99 3.95 16.11 1.25
N ARG A 100 3.09 16.91 1.90
CA ARG A 100 2.70 16.75 3.32
C ARG A 100 1.25 16.33 3.53
N GLY A 101 0.42 16.39 2.49
CA GLY A 101 -0.98 16.01 2.57
C GLY A 101 -1.20 14.51 2.40
N GLY A 102 -2.47 14.10 2.48
CA GLY A 102 -2.92 12.72 2.36
C GLY A 102 -4.43 12.61 2.39
N SER A 103 -4.97 11.40 2.42
CA SER A 103 -6.41 11.15 2.57
C SER A 103 -6.91 11.31 4.01
N GLY A 104 -6.00 11.46 4.98
CA GLY A 104 -6.33 11.58 6.40
C GLY A 104 -6.49 10.25 7.12
N LYS A 105 -6.34 9.12 6.42
CA LYS A 105 -6.40 7.77 6.99
C LYS A 105 -5.07 7.05 6.77
N LYS A 106 -4.39 6.72 7.87
CA LYS A 106 -3.13 5.97 7.82
C LYS A 106 -3.36 4.50 7.55
N LEU A 107 -2.38 3.88 6.90
CA LEU A 107 -2.31 2.46 6.60
C LEU A 107 -1.15 1.82 7.36
N LYS A 108 -1.39 0.62 7.89
CA LYS A 108 -0.32 -0.22 8.41
C LYS A 108 0.56 -0.70 7.26
N ALA A 109 1.86 -0.85 7.52
CA ALA A 109 2.77 -1.38 6.53
C ALA A 109 2.45 -2.86 6.19
N GLU A 110 2.48 -3.19 4.90
CA GLU A 110 2.31 -4.55 4.37
C GLU A 110 3.58 -4.90 3.59
N PHE A 111 4.72 -4.91 4.27
CA PHE A 111 6.01 -5.25 3.66
C PHE A 111 5.98 -6.68 3.10
N ASN A 112 6.53 -6.85 1.91
CA ASN A 112 6.50 -8.10 1.17
C ASN A 112 7.82 -8.36 0.43
N SER A 113 7.93 -9.53 -0.20
CA SER A 113 9.14 -9.98 -0.91
C SER A 113 9.27 -9.47 -2.35
N GLN A 114 8.37 -8.58 -2.80
CA GLN A 114 8.55 -7.92 -4.09
C GLN A 114 9.77 -7.00 -4.03
N ILE A 115 10.42 -6.80 -5.18
CA ILE A 115 11.61 -5.96 -5.32
C ILE A 115 11.28 -4.73 -6.17
N HIS A 116 11.96 -3.63 -5.91
CA HIS A 116 11.81 -2.40 -6.69
C HIS A 116 12.59 -2.51 -8.00
N ILE A 117 11.86 -2.74 -9.09
CA ILE A 117 12.33 -2.62 -10.47
C ILE A 117 11.65 -1.40 -11.14
N LYS A 118 12.07 -1.04 -12.37
CA LYS A 118 11.35 0.00 -13.13
C LYS A 118 9.86 -0.36 -13.19
N GLY A 119 9.00 0.63 -12.96
CA GLY A 119 7.54 0.50 -12.96
C GLY A 119 6.92 -0.05 -11.67
N THR A 120 7.71 -0.42 -10.66
CA THR A 120 7.15 -0.87 -9.36
C THR A 120 6.39 0.27 -8.69
N VAL A 121 5.17 -0.02 -8.23
CA VAL A 121 4.29 0.93 -7.55
C VAL A 121 4.24 0.61 -6.05
N ALA A 122 4.59 1.60 -5.22
CA ALA A 122 4.68 1.43 -3.78
C ALA A 122 4.21 2.67 -3.01
N MET A 123 3.83 2.48 -1.76
CA MET A 123 3.34 3.58 -0.90
C MET A 123 4.48 4.44 -0.38
N ALA A 124 4.33 5.75 -0.47
CA ALA A 124 5.20 6.68 0.22
C ALA A 124 4.81 6.76 1.70
N ARG A 125 5.80 6.96 2.57
CA ARG A 125 5.60 7.08 4.02
C ARG A 125 6.58 8.10 4.64
N SER A 126 6.23 8.57 5.83
CA SER A 126 7.15 9.32 6.69
C SER A 126 8.08 8.37 7.45
N GLN A 127 8.80 8.88 8.46
CA GLN A 127 9.71 8.08 9.28
C GLN A 127 9.01 6.90 9.98
N SER A 128 7.77 7.10 10.46
CA SER A 128 6.98 6.03 11.06
C SER A 128 6.60 4.98 10.01
N VAL A 129 6.74 3.70 10.37
CA VAL A 129 6.45 2.55 9.51
C VAL A 129 4.99 2.56 9.05
N ASP A 130 4.05 2.84 9.96
CA ASP A 130 2.60 2.83 9.71
C ASP A 130 2.05 4.22 9.36
N SER A 131 2.82 5.02 8.61
CA SER A 131 2.45 6.40 8.26
C SER A 131 2.04 6.62 6.80
N ALA A 132 2.06 5.55 6.00
CA ALA A 132 1.53 5.56 4.65
C ALA A 132 0.05 5.98 4.66
N ASP A 133 -0.40 6.66 3.61
CA ASP A 133 -1.74 7.24 3.53
C ASP A 133 -2.28 7.10 2.08
N SER A 134 -2.22 8.17 1.28
CA SER A 134 -2.62 8.17 -0.13
C SER A 134 -1.45 8.42 -1.09
N GLN A 135 -0.30 8.85 -0.58
CA GLN A 135 0.85 9.11 -1.43
C GLN A 135 1.48 7.80 -1.90
N PHE A 136 1.78 7.72 -3.19
CA PHE A 136 2.42 6.58 -3.83
C PHE A 136 3.55 7.06 -4.73
N TYR A 137 4.44 6.15 -5.09
CA TYR A 137 5.46 6.39 -6.09
C TYR A 137 5.56 5.24 -7.09
N ILE A 138 6.07 5.56 -8.27
CA ILE A 138 6.44 4.61 -9.32
C ILE A 138 7.96 4.70 -9.49
N ALA A 139 8.64 3.57 -9.37
CA ALA A 139 10.08 3.48 -9.56
C ALA A 139 10.46 3.66 -11.04
N LEU A 140 11.46 4.49 -11.32
CA LEU A 140 12.00 4.73 -12.67
C LEU A 140 13.22 3.84 -12.98
N ASN A 141 13.75 3.14 -11.97
CA ASN A 141 14.90 2.25 -12.08
C ASN A 141 14.80 1.13 -11.03
N THR A 142 15.77 0.22 -10.99
CA THR A 142 15.92 -0.79 -9.94
C THR A 142 16.47 -0.15 -8.66
N LEU A 143 15.77 -0.30 -7.53
CA LEU A 143 16.03 0.43 -6.28
C LEU A 143 16.12 -0.51 -5.06
N PRO A 144 17.12 -1.40 -4.99
CA PRO A 144 17.18 -2.47 -3.98
C PRO A 144 17.28 -1.93 -2.54
N HIS A 145 17.75 -0.70 -2.36
CA HIS A 145 17.84 -0.05 -1.05
C HIS A 145 16.47 0.28 -0.43
N LEU A 146 15.39 0.22 -1.22
CA LEU A 146 14.00 0.40 -0.79
C LEU A 146 13.28 -0.94 -0.49
N ASP A 147 13.84 -2.07 -0.91
CA ASP A 147 13.22 -3.39 -0.73
C ASP A 147 12.98 -3.71 0.74
N GLY A 148 11.81 -4.28 1.04
CA GLY A 148 11.38 -4.59 2.41
C GLY A 148 11.12 -3.38 3.33
N LYS A 149 11.26 -2.13 2.85
CA LYS A 149 11.07 -0.91 3.65
C LYS A 149 9.83 -0.10 3.29
N TYR A 150 9.18 -0.45 2.18
CA TYR A 150 7.99 0.19 1.63
C TYR A 150 7.01 -0.87 1.15
N THR A 151 5.72 -0.62 1.30
CA THR A 151 4.66 -1.50 0.81
C THR A 151 4.58 -1.40 -0.71
N ILE A 152 5.09 -2.40 -1.42
CA ILE A 152 4.87 -2.57 -2.86
C ILE A 152 3.49 -3.17 -3.05
N PHE A 153 2.64 -2.53 -3.86
CA PHE A 153 1.25 -2.97 -4.06
C PHE A 153 0.86 -3.10 -5.54
N GLY A 154 1.77 -2.80 -6.47
CA GLY A 154 1.51 -2.95 -7.89
C GLY A 154 2.73 -2.81 -8.79
N GLN A 155 2.50 -2.98 -10.08
CA GLN A 155 3.54 -2.92 -11.12
C GLN A 155 2.95 -2.41 -12.44
N VAL A 156 3.59 -1.41 -13.03
CA VAL A 156 3.23 -0.88 -14.35
C VAL A 156 3.27 -1.99 -15.39
N THR A 157 2.25 -2.00 -16.24
CA THR A 157 2.08 -2.95 -17.35
C THR A 157 2.02 -2.24 -18.69
N GLU A 158 1.51 -1.00 -18.75
CA GLU A 158 1.44 -0.17 -19.98
C GLU A 158 1.79 1.30 -19.67
N GLY A 159 2.26 2.03 -20.68
CA GLY A 159 2.64 3.45 -20.53
C GLY A 159 4.05 3.65 -19.98
N TRP A 160 4.99 2.75 -20.29
CA TRP A 160 6.37 2.82 -19.83
C TRP A 160 7.10 4.06 -20.34
N GLU A 161 6.83 4.44 -21.59
CA GLU A 161 7.31 5.64 -22.25
C GLU A 161 6.72 6.93 -21.67
N VAL A 162 5.60 6.82 -20.95
CA VAL A 162 4.99 7.96 -20.25
C VAL A 162 5.76 8.26 -18.97
N LEU A 163 6.24 7.23 -18.26
CA LEU A 163 7.00 7.40 -17.00
C LEU A 163 8.20 8.32 -17.16
N ASP A 164 8.93 8.19 -18.26
CA ASP A 164 10.15 8.95 -18.53
C ASP A 164 9.85 10.41 -18.97
N LYS A 165 8.59 10.73 -19.30
CA LYS A 165 8.14 12.08 -19.69
C LYS A 165 7.58 12.90 -18.53
N ILE A 166 7.16 12.24 -17.46
CA ILE A 166 6.55 12.90 -16.31
C ILE A 166 7.55 13.85 -15.64
N SER A 167 7.11 15.09 -15.48
CA SER A 167 7.83 16.18 -14.82
C SER A 167 7.14 16.59 -13.52
N LYS A 168 7.90 17.27 -12.64
CA LYS A 168 7.35 17.79 -11.38
C LYS A 168 6.23 18.78 -11.69
N GLY A 169 5.06 18.56 -11.08
CA GLY A 169 3.87 19.40 -11.26
C GLY A 169 2.88 18.88 -12.29
N ASP A 170 3.24 17.85 -13.06
CA ASP A 170 2.31 17.20 -13.98
C ASP A 170 1.14 16.58 -13.23
N LYS A 171 -0.03 16.61 -13.86
CA LYS A 171 -1.29 16.20 -13.25
C LYS A 171 -1.67 14.78 -13.66
N ILE A 172 -2.17 14.04 -12.68
CA ILE A 172 -3.08 12.92 -12.92
C ILE A 172 -4.42 13.57 -13.29
N ILE A 173 -4.73 13.63 -14.58
CA ILE A 173 -5.99 14.21 -15.07
C ILE A 173 -7.17 13.42 -14.52
N SER A 174 -7.07 12.10 -14.55
CA SER A 174 -8.04 11.19 -13.95
C SER A 174 -7.38 9.86 -13.58
N ALA A 175 -7.88 9.21 -12.54
CA ALA A 175 -7.53 7.83 -12.20
C ALA A 175 -8.78 6.95 -12.26
N THR A 176 -8.68 5.79 -12.90
CA THR A 176 -9.80 4.85 -13.08
C THR A 176 -9.39 3.42 -12.77
N ILE A 177 -10.35 2.61 -12.33
CA ILE A 177 -10.18 1.18 -12.11
C ILE A 177 -10.81 0.43 -13.29
N GLU A 178 -10.05 -0.47 -13.89
CA GLU A 178 -10.46 -1.25 -15.07
C GLU A 178 -10.40 -2.75 -14.76
N HIS A 179 -11.38 -3.49 -15.27
CA HIS A 179 -11.40 -4.95 -15.20
C HIS A 179 -11.21 -5.53 -16.60
N ARG A 180 -10.09 -6.23 -16.83
CA ARG A 180 -9.83 -6.89 -18.12
C ARG A 180 -10.38 -8.32 -18.09
N LYS A 181 -11.07 -8.71 -19.19
CA LYS A 181 -11.73 -10.02 -19.34
C LYS A 181 -10.73 -11.15 -19.51
#